data_AF-A0AA38J305-F1
#
_entry.id   AF-A0AA38J305-F1
#
_cell.length_a   1.000
_cell.length_b   1.000
_cell.length_c   1.000
_cell.angle_alpha   90.00
_cell.angle_beta   90.00
_cell.angle_gamma   90.00
#
_symmetry.space_group_name_H-M   'P 1'
#
loop_
_entity.id
_entity.type
_entity.pdbx_description
1 polymer ?
#
loop_
_entity_poly.entity_id
_entity_poly.type
_entity_poly.pdbx_seq_one_letter_code
_entity_poly.pdbx_strand_id
1 'polypeptide(L)'
;PVELLRQIFLYSLPDQYWRFQIPPPQLVLAQVCSYWRSVAISYPELWSTFIIVDPIKRHISMTKLWLERAGQHPLTLYIKHLWPQCEDALVNTDLIIGLLLPHAHRWKAASFIFRFGIQSSLLAFPRSELPSLETLYFDVS
;
A
#
# COMPACT_ATOMS: atom_id res chain seq x y z
N PRO A 1 -15.65 -21.65 -9.14
CA PRO A 1 -14.31 -22.16 -8.73
C PRO A 1 -13.53 -21.04 -8.02
N VAL A 2 -12.69 -21.39 -7.03
CA VAL A 2 -11.94 -20.41 -6.22
C VAL A 2 -10.92 -19.64 -7.07
N GLU A 3 -10.45 -20.26 -8.15
CA GLU A 3 -9.52 -19.71 -9.14
C GLU A 3 -10.12 -18.53 -9.92
N LEU A 4 -11.42 -18.59 -10.24
CA LEU A 4 -12.13 -17.47 -10.89
C LEU A 4 -12.33 -16.30 -9.93
N LEU A 5 -12.62 -16.57 -8.66
CA LEU A 5 -12.74 -15.51 -7.65
C LEU A 5 -11.40 -14.80 -7.44
N ARG A 6 -10.31 -15.56 -7.35
CA ARG A 6 -8.95 -15.00 -7.32
C ARG A 6 -8.69 -14.09 -8.52
N GLN A 7 -9.02 -14.53 -9.74
CA GLN A 7 -8.86 -13.72 -10.94
C GLN A 7 -9.68 -12.44 -10.87
N ILE A 8 -10.96 -12.51 -10.49
CA ILE A 8 -11.81 -11.31 -10.30
C ILE A 8 -11.16 -10.36 -9.32
N PHE A 9 -10.63 -10.88 -8.20
CA PHE A 9 -10.01 -10.06 -7.17
C PHE A 9 -8.74 -9.37 -7.68
N LEU A 10 -7.88 -10.11 -8.40
CA LEU A 10 -6.67 -9.58 -9.02
C LEU A 10 -6.97 -8.51 -10.08
N TYR A 11 -7.96 -8.73 -10.95
CA TYR A 11 -8.39 -7.74 -11.94
C TYR A 11 -9.05 -6.51 -11.30
N SER A 12 -9.55 -6.66 -10.07
CA SER A 12 -10.11 -5.54 -9.33
C SER A 12 -9.04 -4.73 -8.62
N LEU A 13 -7.78 -5.20 -8.52
CA LEU A 13 -6.74 -4.46 -7.81
C LEU A 13 -6.47 -3.11 -8.49
N PRO A 14 -6.25 -2.06 -7.69
CA PRO A 14 -6.04 -0.74 -8.24
C PRO A 14 -4.66 -0.64 -8.90
N ASP A 15 -4.60 0.03 -10.04
CA ASP A 15 -3.34 0.43 -10.68
C ASP A 15 -2.90 1.82 -10.21
N GLN A 16 -1.78 2.32 -10.72
CA GLN A 16 -1.25 3.65 -10.39
C GLN A 16 -2.19 4.81 -10.78
N TYR A 17 -3.20 4.55 -11.62
CA TYR A 17 -4.19 5.51 -12.11
C TYR A 17 -5.49 5.47 -11.29
N TRP A 18 -5.58 4.61 -10.28
CA TRP A 18 -6.76 4.52 -9.42
C TRP A 18 -7.08 5.85 -8.74
N ARG A 19 -8.33 6.30 -8.92
CA ARG A 19 -8.81 7.59 -8.46
C ARG A 19 -9.34 7.50 -7.02
N PHE A 20 -9.16 8.60 -6.31
CA PHE A 20 -9.24 8.80 -4.85
C PHE A 20 -10.55 8.47 -4.11
N GLN A 21 -11.52 7.78 -4.72
CA GLN A 21 -12.89 7.73 -4.20
C GLN A 21 -13.48 6.33 -3.98
N ILE A 22 -12.76 5.26 -4.33
CA ILE A 22 -13.29 3.90 -4.17
C ILE A 22 -12.54 3.21 -3.02
N PRO A 23 -13.24 2.62 -2.03
CA PRO A 23 -12.61 1.80 -1.01
C PRO A 23 -11.74 0.72 -1.66
N PRO A 24 -10.60 0.35 -1.06
CA PRO A 24 -9.71 -0.65 -1.61
C PRO A 24 -10.49 -1.91 -2.04
N PRO A 25 -10.37 -2.36 -3.30
CA PRO A 25 -11.10 -3.50 -3.84
C PRO A 25 -11.00 -4.75 -2.94
N GLN A 26 -9.84 -5.00 -2.36
CA GLN A 26 -9.61 -6.05 -1.37
C GLN A 26 -10.55 -6.00 -0.15
N LEU A 27 -10.93 -4.80 0.32
CA LEU A 27 -11.89 -4.64 1.42
C LEU A 27 -13.34 -4.84 0.95
N VAL A 28 -13.69 -4.33 -0.22
CA VAL A 28 -15.04 -4.49 -0.81
C VAL A 28 -15.34 -5.96 -1.03
N LEU A 29 -14.40 -6.68 -1.65
CA LEU A 29 -14.54 -8.10 -1.97
C LEU A 29 -14.61 -8.95 -0.70
N ALA A 30 -13.85 -8.60 0.35
CA ALA A 30 -13.92 -9.26 1.65
C ALA A 30 -15.22 -8.96 2.43
N GLN A 31 -16.09 -8.07 1.96
CA GLN A 31 -17.36 -7.74 2.60
C GLN A 31 -18.58 -8.41 1.95
N VAL A 32 -18.45 -8.99 0.75
CA VAL A 32 -19.57 -9.59 0.00
C VAL A 32 -20.22 -10.76 0.75
N CYS A 33 -19.43 -11.79 1.13
CA CYS A 33 -19.90 -12.91 1.95
C CYS A 33 -18.73 -13.56 2.72
N SER A 34 -19.04 -14.45 3.66
CA SER A 34 -18.02 -15.16 4.46
C SER A 34 -17.06 -15.98 3.60
N TYR A 35 -17.56 -16.61 2.53
CA TYR A 35 -16.74 -17.37 1.60
C TYR A 35 -15.73 -16.47 0.85
N TRP A 36 -16.18 -15.34 0.29
CA TRP A 36 -15.31 -14.40 -0.40
C TRP A 36 -14.24 -13.81 0.51
N ARG A 37 -14.61 -13.54 1.78
CA ARG A 37 -13.65 -13.11 2.80
C ARG A 37 -12.57 -14.16 3.06
N SER A 38 -12.96 -15.41 3.24
CA SER A 38 -12.03 -16.53 3.43
C SER A 38 -11.06 -16.65 2.26
N VAL A 39 -11.59 -16.60 1.04
CA VAL A 39 -10.83 -16.62 -0.21
C VAL A 39 -9.86 -15.44 -0.24
N ALA A 40 -10.34 -14.20 -0.07
CA ALA A 40 -9.49 -13.00 -0.12
C ALA A 40 -8.35 -13.04 0.91
N ILE A 41 -8.61 -13.50 2.14
CA ILE A 41 -7.58 -13.61 3.19
C ILE A 41 -6.53 -14.67 2.83
N SER A 42 -6.89 -15.75 2.12
CA SER A 42 -5.97 -16.81 1.71
C SER A 42 -5.02 -16.44 0.56
N TYR A 43 -5.17 -15.28 -0.07
CA TYR A 43 -4.34 -14.83 -1.19
C TYR A 43 -3.51 -13.58 -0.81
N PRO A 44 -2.25 -13.77 -0.37
CA PRO A 44 -1.38 -12.67 0.06
C PRO A 44 -1.18 -11.57 -1.00
N GLU A 45 -1.17 -11.94 -2.29
CA GLU A 45 -1.03 -11.02 -3.43
C GLU A 45 -2.07 -9.89 -3.43
N LEU A 46 -3.27 -10.13 -2.90
CA LEU A 46 -4.34 -9.11 -2.83
C LEU A 46 -4.05 -8.02 -1.79
N TRP A 47 -3.18 -8.32 -0.83
CA TRP A 47 -2.81 -7.43 0.27
C TRP A 47 -1.44 -6.78 0.04
N SER A 48 -0.77 -7.13 -1.05
CA SER A 48 0.57 -6.63 -1.41
C SER A 48 0.60 -5.27 -2.09
N THR A 49 -0.56 -4.73 -2.49
CA THR A 49 -0.64 -3.43 -3.17
C THR A 49 -1.18 -2.37 -2.23
N PHE A 50 -0.34 -1.38 -1.95
CA PHE A 50 -0.62 -0.27 -1.03
C PHE A 50 -0.83 0.99 -1.84
N ILE A 51 -2.07 1.47 -1.90
CA ILE A 51 -2.38 2.79 -2.46
C ILE A 51 -2.93 3.66 -1.34
N ILE A 52 -2.12 4.63 -0.91
CA ILE A 52 -2.45 5.49 0.21
C ILE A 52 -2.24 6.93 -0.22
N VAL A 53 -3.30 7.72 -0.10
CA VAL A 53 -3.33 9.11 -0.51
C VAL A 53 -3.77 9.93 0.69
N ASP A 54 -3.07 11.03 0.94
CA ASP A 54 -3.27 11.97 2.03
C ASP A 54 -3.45 11.19 3.35
N PRO A 55 -2.37 10.55 3.84
CA PRO A 55 -2.42 9.65 4.98
C PRO A 55 -3.13 10.23 6.20
N ILE A 56 -4.07 9.44 6.71
CA ILE A 56 -4.77 9.69 7.97
C ILE A 56 -4.63 8.49 8.90
N LYS A 57 -4.97 8.68 10.18
CA LYS A 57 -4.79 7.68 11.24
C LYS A 57 -5.29 6.27 10.90
N ARG A 58 -6.43 6.12 10.21
CA ARG A 58 -6.97 4.80 9.81
C ARG A 58 -6.05 4.03 8.85
N HIS A 59 -5.28 4.74 8.02
CA HIS A 59 -4.36 4.13 7.07
C HIS A 59 -3.18 3.44 7.78
N ILE A 60 -2.83 3.86 9.00
CA ILE A 60 -1.81 3.19 9.82
C ILE A 60 -2.26 1.77 10.18
N SER A 61 -3.47 1.64 10.73
CA SER A 61 -4.04 0.33 11.08
C SER A 61 -4.25 -0.54 9.84
N MET A 62 -4.70 0.05 8.74
CA MET A 62 -4.83 -0.63 7.44
C MET A 62 -3.49 -1.16 6.93
N THR A 63 -2.42 -0.35 7.02
CA THR A 63 -1.07 -0.73 6.59
C THR A 63 -0.57 -1.94 7.37
N LYS A 64 -0.74 -1.96 8.70
CA LYS A 64 -0.36 -3.11 9.54
C LYS A 64 -1.09 -4.38 9.13
N LEU A 65 -2.41 -4.29 8.95
CA LEU A 65 -3.24 -5.44 8.55
C LEU A 65 -2.83 -5.98 7.18
N TRP A 66 -2.56 -5.10 6.22
CA TRP A 66 -2.19 -5.50 4.87
C TRP A 66 -0.79 -6.10 4.83
N LEU A 67 0.15 -5.56 5.62
CA LEU A 67 1.48 -6.16 5.78
C LEU A 67 1.40 -7.58 6.36
N GLU A 68 0.58 -7.78 7.38
CA GLU A 68 0.35 -9.10 7.99
C GLU A 68 -0.19 -10.10 6.95
N ARG A 69 -1.21 -9.70 6.18
CA ARG A 69 -1.84 -10.58 5.17
C ARG A 69 -0.99 -10.79 3.92
N ALA A 70 -0.17 -9.82 3.54
CA ALA A 70 0.76 -9.94 2.41
C ALA A 70 1.90 -10.93 2.70
N GLY A 71 2.19 -11.20 3.98
CA GLY A 71 3.26 -12.12 4.38
C GLY A 71 4.60 -11.73 3.74
N GLN A 72 5.20 -12.65 2.99
CA GLN A 72 6.46 -12.45 2.25
C GLN A 72 6.28 -12.08 0.77
N HIS A 73 5.04 -11.86 0.33
CA HIS A 73 4.78 -11.58 -1.08
C HIS A 73 5.37 -10.21 -1.49
N PRO A 74 5.85 -10.03 -2.74
CA PRO A 74 6.42 -8.76 -3.18
C PRO A 74 5.43 -7.60 -3.02
N LEU A 75 5.93 -6.43 -2.60
CA LEU A 75 5.11 -5.26 -2.30
C LEU A 75 5.11 -4.24 -3.43
N THR A 76 3.95 -3.67 -3.71
CA THR A 76 3.78 -2.54 -4.63
C THR A 76 3.21 -1.37 -3.85
N LEU A 77 3.93 -0.24 -3.82
CA LEU A 77 3.61 0.91 -2.99
C LEU A 77 3.37 2.16 -3.83
N TYR A 78 2.24 2.83 -3.59
CA TYR A 78 1.88 4.13 -4.15
C TYR A 78 1.42 5.03 -3.01
N ILE A 79 2.34 5.83 -2.48
CA ILE A 79 2.09 6.72 -1.34
C ILE A 79 2.13 8.16 -1.83
N LYS A 80 1.01 8.87 -1.71
CA LYS A 80 0.86 10.25 -2.16
C LYS A 80 0.44 11.14 -0.99
N HIS A 81 1.11 12.26 -0.81
CA HIS A 81 0.74 13.32 0.13
C HIS A 81 0.63 14.62 -0.68
N LEU A 82 -0.58 14.87 -1.18
CA LEU A 82 -0.84 15.89 -2.19
C LEU A 82 -1.52 17.12 -1.59
N TRP A 83 -2.53 16.90 -0.74
CA TRP A 83 -3.39 17.94 -0.17
C TRP A 83 -3.87 17.53 1.23
N PRO A 84 -3.01 17.62 2.27
CA PRO A 84 -3.38 17.24 3.61
C PRO A 84 -4.53 18.10 4.12
N GLN A 85 -5.57 17.45 4.62
CA GLN A 85 -6.70 18.12 5.25
C GLN A 85 -6.60 18.11 6.78
N CYS A 86 -5.57 17.49 7.36
CA CYS A 86 -5.37 17.39 8.80
C CYS A 86 -3.95 17.78 9.20
N GLU A 87 -3.80 18.39 10.38
CA GLU A 87 -2.50 18.81 10.94
C GLU A 87 -1.53 17.62 11.11
N ASP A 88 -2.05 16.44 11.44
CA ASP A 88 -1.27 15.22 11.66
C ASP A 88 -0.86 14.50 10.36
N ALA A 89 -1.18 15.01 9.18
CA ALA A 89 -0.97 14.28 7.92
C ALA A 89 0.51 13.90 7.68
N LEU A 90 1.44 14.78 8.03
CA LEU A 90 2.88 14.52 7.91
C LEU A 90 3.31 13.39 8.84
N VAL A 91 2.89 13.45 10.11
CA VAL A 91 3.14 12.41 11.11
C VAL A 91 2.56 11.06 10.67
N ASN A 92 1.33 11.05 10.15
CA ASN A 92 0.71 9.83 9.65
C ASN A 92 1.47 9.24 8.45
N THR A 93 1.98 10.10 7.56
CA THR A 93 2.79 9.66 6.41
C THR A 93 4.10 9.04 6.89
N ASP A 94 4.79 9.70 7.82
CA ASP A 94 6.05 9.21 8.41
C ASP A 94 5.87 7.87 9.10
N LEU A 95 4.78 7.70 9.87
CA LEU A 95 4.47 6.44 10.53
C LEU A 95 4.20 5.31 9.53
N ILE A 96 3.50 5.58 8.43
CA ILE A 96 3.23 4.58 7.39
C ILE A 96 4.52 4.18 6.69
N ILE A 97 5.36 5.13 6.29
CA ILE A 97 6.64 4.83 5.66
C ILE A 97 7.53 4.04 6.64
N GLY A 98 7.57 4.44 7.91
CA GLY A 98 8.29 3.72 8.97
C GLY A 98 7.82 2.26 9.16
N LEU A 99 6.54 1.96 8.92
CA LEU A 99 6.04 0.58 8.93
C LEU A 99 6.45 -0.21 7.68
N LEU A 100 6.60 0.45 6.53
CA LEU A 100 6.90 -0.20 5.25
C LEU A 100 8.40 -0.45 5.06
N LEU A 101 9.27 0.45 5.56
CA LEU A 101 10.71 0.41 5.37
C LEU A 101 11.39 -0.90 5.82
N PRO A 102 11.03 -1.52 6.97
CA PRO A 102 11.59 -2.82 7.36
C PRO A 102 11.34 -3.93 6.34
N HIS A 103 10.37 -3.75 5.44
CA HIS A 103 10.01 -4.69 4.39
C HIS A 103 10.56 -4.30 3.01
N ALA A 104 11.48 -3.32 2.92
CA ALA A 104 12.01 -2.80 1.67
C ALA A 104 12.68 -3.87 0.77
N HIS A 105 13.28 -4.90 1.38
CA HIS A 105 13.92 -6.01 0.68
C HIS A 105 12.99 -6.77 -0.30
N ARG A 106 11.67 -6.72 -0.07
CA ARG A 106 10.65 -7.37 -0.91
C ARG A 106 9.79 -6.38 -1.68
N TRP A 107 10.18 -5.11 -1.77
CA TRP A 107 9.47 -4.16 -2.62
C TRP A 107 9.75 -4.47 -4.08
N LYS A 108 8.68 -4.62 -4.86
CA LYS A 108 8.70 -4.76 -6.31
C LYS A 108 8.61 -3.41 -7.01
N ALA A 109 7.77 -2.52 -6.49
CA ALA A 109 7.57 -1.19 -7.02
C ALA A 109 7.26 -0.22 -5.88
N ALA A 110 7.82 0.98 -5.94
CA ALA A 110 7.53 2.02 -4.96
C ALA A 110 7.48 3.41 -5.62
N SER A 111 6.39 4.13 -5.39
CA SER A 111 6.14 5.48 -5.87
C SER A 111 5.73 6.36 -4.70
N PHE A 112 6.47 7.44 -4.53
CA PHE A 112 6.30 8.41 -3.45
C PHE A 112 6.13 9.80 -4.06
N ILE A 113 5.01 10.47 -3.77
CA ILE A 113 4.70 11.81 -4.31
C ILE A 113 4.32 12.74 -3.17
N PHE A 114 5.10 13.78 -2.94
CA PHE A 114 4.93 14.69 -1.80
C PHE A 114 5.01 16.15 -2.24
N ARG A 115 3.95 16.93 -2.00
CA ARG A 115 3.89 18.36 -2.36
C ARG A 115 4.34 19.33 -1.26
N PHE A 116 4.68 18.81 -0.08
CA PHE A 116 4.96 19.63 1.11
C PHE A 116 6.28 19.22 1.79
N GLY A 117 7.25 18.80 0.99
CA GLY A 117 8.57 18.37 1.45
C GLY A 117 8.73 16.87 1.69
N ILE A 118 9.96 16.49 2.03
CA ILE A 118 10.41 15.10 2.21
C ILE A 118 10.09 14.63 3.63
N GLN A 119 9.55 13.42 3.74
CA GLN A 119 9.24 12.75 5.01
C GLN A 119 10.52 12.30 5.70
N SER A 120 10.62 12.57 7.00
CA SER A 120 11.81 12.29 7.80
C SER A 120 12.18 10.80 7.80
N SER A 121 11.16 9.93 7.77
CA SER A 121 11.32 8.48 7.65
C SER A 121 12.06 8.05 6.39
N LEU A 122 11.98 8.79 5.29
CA LEU A 122 12.72 8.50 4.05
C LEU A 122 14.21 8.79 4.16
N LEU A 123 14.65 9.53 5.18
CA LEU A 123 16.09 9.68 5.46
C LEU A 123 16.69 8.35 5.93
N ALA A 124 15.88 7.47 6.53
CA ALA A 124 16.26 6.13 6.93
C ALA A 124 16.12 5.09 5.80
N PHE A 125 15.86 5.54 4.56
CA PHE A 125 15.73 4.65 3.42
C PHE A 125 17.00 3.80 3.25
N PRO A 126 16.89 2.46 3.23
CA PRO A 126 18.05 1.60 3.18
C PRO A 126 18.81 1.86 1.87
N ARG A 127 20.06 2.32 1.99
CA ARG A 127 20.95 2.56 0.85
C ARG A 127 21.46 1.26 0.21
N SER A 128 21.23 0.11 0.83
CA SER A 128 21.69 -1.21 0.39
C SER A 128 20.53 -2.14 0.02
N GLU A 129 20.71 -2.77 -1.15
CA GLU A 129 19.94 -3.82 -1.83
C GLU A 129 18.42 -3.84 -1.63
N LEU A 130 17.74 -3.32 -2.64
CA LEU A 130 16.32 -3.53 -2.91
C LEU A 130 16.23 -4.59 -4.02
N PRO A 131 16.54 -5.88 -3.71
CA PRO A 131 16.84 -6.89 -4.73
C PRO A 131 15.65 -7.22 -5.63
N SER A 132 14.42 -6.99 -5.16
CA SER A 132 13.20 -7.21 -5.91
C SER A 132 12.67 -5.95 -6.62
N LEU A 133 13.32 -4.81 -6.44
CA LEU A 133 12.78 -3.53 -6.89
C LEU A 133 12.98 -3.35 -8.38
N GLU A 134 11.86 -3.32 -9.09
CA GLU A 134 11.81 -3.09 -10.53
C GLU A 134 11.62 -1.60 -10.82
N THR A 135 10.89 -0.88 -9.98
CA THR A 135 10.59 0.55 -10.19
C THR A 135 10.62 1.35 -8.89
N LEU A 136 11.30 2.49 -8.91
CA LEU A 136 11.36 3.46 -7.82
C LEU A 136 11.11 4.86 -8.37
N TYR A 137 10.12 5.56 -7.82
CA TYR A 137 9.78 6.91 -8.21
C TYR A 137 9.61 7.81 -6.98
N PHE A 138 10.26 8.96 -7.01
CA PHE A 138 10.12 10.03 -6.01
C PHE A 138 9.81 11.33 -6.74
N ASP A 139 8.74 12.01 -6.33
CA ASP A 139 8.41 13.37 -6.73
C ASP A 139 8.21 14.21 -5.46
N VAL A 140 9.01 15.26 -5.35
CA VAL A 140 8.98 16.22 -4.26
C VAL A 140 8.83 17.59 -4.92
N SER A 141 7.60 18.05 -5.04
CA SER A 141 7.24 19.33 -5.66
C SER A 141 6.91 20.40 -4.62
#